data_AF-A0A847Q166-F1
#
_entry.id   AF-A0A847Q166-F1
#
_cell.length_a   1.000
_cell.length_b   1.000
_cell.length_c   1.000
_cell.angle_alpha   90.00
_cell.angle_beta   90.00
_cell.angle_gamma   90.00
#
_symmetry.space_group_name_H-M   'P 1'
#
loop_
_entity.id
_entity.type
_entity.pdbx_description
1 polymer ?
#
loop_
_entity_poly.entity_id
_entity_poly.type
_entity_poly.pdbx_seq_one_letter_code
_entity_poly.pdbx_strand_id
1 'polypeptide(L)'
;MQARREGVREIAVISGKGGTGKTSFTASFAVLARGCVMADCDVDAADMHLLLAPETVERNRFLSGNKAFIRKEACNACGRCVELCRFGAVRVEGGSYSVDSLACEGCGLCVRFCPAGAIDFPVCDCGEWMVSRTRAGKMVHARLTPGAENSGRLVSLVRKEARKIAEGDGTPLVLVDGPPGIGCPVIASVTGASLAVIVTEPTMSGAHDLERVLSLTGHFGIPCAVCVNKWDINPEVTALIEASAEKSGARAAGRVGYDPGVTRAMVSAKTVVETDCAASADISAVWKAVCTIGGFDG
;
A
#
# COMPACT_ATOMS: atom_id res chain seq x y z
N MET A 1 26.61 -18.69 9.37
CA MET A 1 25.75 -19.54 8.51
C MET A 1 24.36 -19.56 9.10
N GLN A 2 23.48 -18.66 8.67
CA GLN A 2 22.12 -18.55 9.20
C GLN A 2 21.19 -19.28 8.22
N ALA A 3 20.40 -20.22 8.75
CA ALA A 3 19.54 -21.11 7.99
C ALA A 3 18.67 -20.35 6.98
N ARG A 4 18.71 -20.77 5.70
CA ARG A 4 17.77 -20.33 4.65
C ARG A 4 16.35 -20.63 5.16
N ARG A 5 15.54 -19.59 5.40
CA ARG A 5 14.13 -19.76 5.77
C ARG A 5 13.38 -20.30 4.55
N GLU A 6 13.00 -21.58 4.59
CA GLU A 6 12.05 -22.19 3.66
C GLU A 6 10.69 -21.52 3.82
N GLY A 7 10.31 -20.68 2.85
CA GLY A 7 9.02 -19.98 2.85
C GLY A 7 9.02 -18.81 1.87
N VAL A 8 7.82 -18.39 1.46
CA VAL A 8 7.64 -17.20 0.61
C VAL A 8 8.21 -15.98 1.31
N ARG A 9 9.08 -15.26 0.60
CA ARG A 9 9.71 -14.05 1.09
C ARG A 9 8.94 -12.84 0.57
N GLU A 10 8.71 -11.87 1.43
CA GLU A 10 7.96 -10.65 1.11
C GLU A 10 8.90 -9.44 1.16
N ILE A 11 9.01 -8.69 0.06
CA ILE A 11 9.68 -7.39 0.01
C ILE A 11 8.60 -6.31 -0.14
N ALA A 12 8.51 -5.40 0.83
CA ALA A 12 7.60 -4.26 0.75
C ALA A 12 8.34 -2.99 0.37
N VAL A 13 8.00 -2.40 -0.76
CA VAL A 13 8.53 -1.11 -1.22
C VAL A 13 7.60 0.00 -0.71
N ILE A 14 8.13 0.90 0.12
CA ILE A 14 7.36 1.97 0.78
C ILE A 14 8.07 3.32 0.68
N SER A 15 7.38 4.40 1.07
CA SER A 15 7.91 5.76 1.07
C SER A 15 7.15 6.60 2.07
N GLY A 16 7.79 7.61 2.65
CA GLY A 16 7.09 8.50 3.58
C GLY A 16 6.22 9.56 2.90
N LYS A 17 6.40 9.81 1.59
CA LYS A 17 5.58 10.72 0.78
C LYS A 17 5.19 10.13 -0.57
N GLY A 18 4.13 10.66 -1.18
CA GLY A 18 3.74 10.34 -2.56
C GLY A 18 4.77 10.85 -3.58
N GLY A 19 4.82 10.21 -4.76
CA GLY A 19 5.63 10.68 -5.89
C GLY A 19 7.14 10.41 -5.82
N THR A 20 7.65 9.64 -4.84
CA THR A 20 9.08 9.29 -4.77
C THR A 20 9.54 8.24 -5.78
N GLY A 21 8.63 7.67 -6.56
CA GLY A 21 8.92 6.67 -7.60
C GLY A 21 8.80 5.21 -7.16
N LYS A 22 8.24 4.91 -5.98
CA LYS A 22 8.03 3.52 -5.47
C LYS A 22 7.55 2.54 -6.54
N THR A 23 6.42 2.83 -7.18
CA THR A 23 5.78 1.95 -8.17
C THR A 23 6.71 1.66 -9.34
N SER A 24 7.51 2.64 -9.77
CA SER A 24 8.53 2.44 -10.80
C SER A 24 9.64 1.49 -10.36
N PHE A 25 10.09 1.57 -9.10
CA PHE A 25 11.02 0.61 -8.51
C PHE A 25 10.38 -0.77 -8.39
N THR A 26 9.18 -0.87 -7.80
CA THR A 26 8.48 -2.14 -7.57
C THR A 26 8.23 -2.89 -8.87
N ALA A 27 7.74 -2.20 -9.91
CA ALA A 27 7.53 -2.80 -11.23
C ALA A 27 8.85 -3.22 -11.87
N SER A 28 9.91 -2.41 -11.74
CA SER A 28 11.23 -2.77 -12.27
C SER A 28 11.83 -3.97 -11.55
N PHE A 29 11.70 -4.06 -10.23
CA PHE A 29 12.08 -5.23 -9.44
C PHE A 29 11.32 -6.48 -9.85
N ALA A 30 10.02 -6.35 -10.17
CA ALA A 30 9.23 -7.48 -10.64
C ALA A 30 9.75 -8.05 -11.97
N VAL A 31 10.13 -7.17 -12.91
CA VAL A 31 10.74 -7.59 -14.18
C VAL A 31 12.12 -8.22 -13.96
N LEU A 32 12.94 -7.63 -13.08
CA LEU A 32 14.28 -8.15 -12.78
C LEU A 32 14.26 -9.49 -12.04
N ALA A 33 13.29 -9.71 -11.15
CA ALA A 33 13.15 -10.94 -10.36
C ALA A 33 12.80 -12.18 -11.21
N ARG A 34 12.31 -12.00 -12.44
CA ARG A 34 11.96 -13.08 -13.38
C ARG A 34 11.08 -14.20 -12.78
N GLY A 35 10.18 -13.84 -11.85
CA GLY A 35 9.30 -14.77 -11.16
C GLY A 35 8.91 -14.28 -9.78
N CYS A 36 7.82 -13.51 -9.72
CA CYS A 36 7.26 -13.04 -8.45
C CYS A 36 5.73 -12.97 -8.51
N VAL A 37 5.11 -12.88 -7.34
CA VAL A 37 3.73 -12.40 -7.22
C VAL A 37 3.76 -10.97 -6.71
N MET A 38 3.05 -10.08 -7.37
CA MET A 38 2.97 -8.67 -7.00
C MET A 38 1.71 -8.40 -6.19
N ALA A 39 1.81 -7.48 -5.23
CA ALA A 39 0.71 -6.93 -4.47
C ALA A 39 0.75 -5.41 -4.62
N ASP A 40 -0.15 -4.84 -5.43
CA ASP A 40 -0.34 -3.39 -5.52
C ASP A 40 -1.23 -2.94 -4.36
N CYS A 41 -0.58 -2.47 -3.30
CA CYS A 41 -1.20 -2.06 -2.05
C CYS A 41 -1.40 -0.54 -1.97
N ASP A 42 -1.07 0.23 -3.01
CA ASP A 42 -1.46 1.64 -3.11
C ASP A 42 -2.90 1.75 -3.64
N VAL A 43 -3.86 1.28 -2.83
CA VAL A 43 -5.27 1.11 -3.25
C VAL A 43 -6.01 2.43 -3.54
N ASP A 44 -5.45 3.55 -3.08
CA ASP A 44 -5.96 4.90 -3.32
C ASP A 44 -5.48 5.45 -4.67
N ALA A 45 -4.30 5.01 -5.14
CA ALA A 45 -3.66 5.44 -6.39
C ALA A 45 -2.89 4.26 -7.02
N ALA A 46 -3.60 3.19 -7.36
CA ALA A 46 -3.00 1.97 -7.88
C ALA A 46 -2.38 2.25 -9.26
N ASP A 47 -1.08 2.55 -9.32
CA ASP A 47 -0.40 3.00 -10.55
C ASP A 47 0.29 1.85 -11.29
N MET A 48 0.45 0.68 -10.67
CA MET A 48 1.22 -0.44 -11.24
C MET A 48 0.59 -0.98 -12.52
N HIS A 49 -0.73 -0.82 -12.68
CA HIS A 49 -1.45 -1.19 -13.90
C HIS A 49 -1.00 -0.39 -15.14
N LEU A 50 -0.47 0.82 -14.95
CA LEU A 50 0.04 1.65 -16.05
C LEU A 50 1.35 1.09 -16.64
N LEU A 51 2.17 0.43 -15.82
CA LEU A 51 3.50 -0.07 -16.21
C LEU A 51 3.48 -1.51 -16.72
N LEU A 52 2.55 -2.32 -16.22
CA LEU A 52 2.54 -3.77 -16.45
C LEU A 52 1.38 -4.26 -17.33
N ALA A 53 0.47 -3.37 -17.72
CA ALA A 53 -0.68 -3.66 -18.58
C ALA A 53 -1.40 -4.97 -18.18
N PRO A 54 -1.90 -5.07 -16.94
CA PRO A 54 -2.43 -6.31 -16.38
C PRO A 54 -3.72 -6.77 -17.08
N GLU A 55 -3.80 -8.07 -17.37
CA GLU A 55 -5.03 -8.71 -17.80
C GLU A 55 -5.76 -9.29 -16.58
N THR A 56 -6.97 -8.79 -16.29
CA THR A 56 -7.76 -9.27 -15.14
C THR A 56 -8.29 -10.66 -15.39
N VAL A 57 -7.95 -11.60 -14.49
CA VAL A 57 -8.41 -12.99 -14.53
C VAL A 57 -9.54 -13.23 -13.53
N GLU A 58 -9.50 -12.54 -12.39
CA GLU A 58 -10.48 -12.65 -11.33
C GLU A 58 -10.82 -11.26 -10.79
N ARG A 59 -12.09 -11.05 -10.43
CA ARG A 59 -12.59 -9.81 -9.84
C ARG A 59 -13.55 -10.13 -8.70
N ASN A 60 -13.31 -9.51 -7.56
CA ASN A 60 -14.05 -9.75 -6.33
C ASN A 60 -14.44 -8.42 -5.67
N ARG A 61 -15.60 -8.41 -5.04
CA ARG A 61 -16.06 -7.27 -4.23
C ARG A 61 -15.31 -7.25 -2.90
N PHE A 62 -15.00 -6.05 -2.42
CA PHE A 62 -14.43 -5.83 -1.10
C PHE A 62 -15.52 -5.33 -0.15
N LEU A 63 -16.05 -6.24 0.66
CA LEU A 63 -17.05 -5.93 1.65
C LEU A 63 -16.38 -5.66 3.00
N SER A 64 -16.55 -4.45 3.54
CA SER A 64 -15.88 -4.03 4.78
C SER A 64 -16.68 -2.97 5.53
N GLY A 65 -16.54 -2.95 6.85
CA GLY A 65 -17.29 -2.05 7.73
C GLY A 65 -18.80 -2.20 7.60
N ASN A 66 -19.53 -1.35 8.31
CA ASN A 66 -20.98 -1.33 8.29
C ASN A 66 -21.46 0.12 8.43
N LYS A 67 -22.58 0.47 7.81
CA LYS A 67 -23.19 1.81 7.95
C LYS A 67 -24.60 1.65 8.47
N ALA A 68 -25.00 2.55 9.37
CA ALA A 68 -26.34 2.53 9.92
C ALA A 68 -27.36 3.01 8.87
N PHE A 69 -28.51 2.34 8.78
CA PHE A 69 -29.62 2.72 7.92
C PHE A 69 -30.92 2.67 8.70
N ILE A 70 -31.65 3.79 8.78
CA ILE A 70 -32.91 3.85 9.55
C ILE A 70 -34.07 3.48 8.62
N ARG A 71 -34.79 2.39 8.94
CA ARG A 71 -36.06 2.05 8.32
C ARG A 71 -37.14 2.99 8.83
N LYS A 72 -37.67 3.84 7.95
CA LYS A 72 -38.62 4.89 8.33
C LYS A 72 -39.92 4.29 8.88
N GLU A 73 -40.35 3.17 8.34
CA GLU A 73 -41.61 2.50 8.65
C GLU A 73 -41.60 1.87 10.04
N ALA A 74 -40.42 1.48 10.54
CA ALA A 74 -40.23 0.90 11.87
C ALA A 74 -39.81 1.95 12.92
N CYS A 75 -39.44 3.16 12.50
CA CYS A 75 -38.91 4.18 13.38
C CYS A 75 -40.04 4.86 14.17
N ASN A 76 -39.92 4.87 15.50
CA ASN A 76 -40.86 5.54 16.40
C ASN A 76 -40.45 6.99 16.75
N ALA A 77 -39.49 7.57 16.01
CA ALA A 77 -39.02 8.95 16.18
C ALA A 77 -38.51 9.31 17.59
N CYS A 78 -38.01 8.35 18.38
CA CYS A 78 -37.56 8.59 19.76
C CYS A 78 -36.29 9.43 19.93
N GLY A 79 -35.58 9.79 18.85
CA GLY A 79 -34.39 10.67 18.90
C GLY A 79 -33.10 10.07 19.47
N ARG A 80 -33.14 8.90 20.14
CA ARG A 80 -31.97 8.29 20.80
C ARG A 80 -30.76 8.06 19.89
N CYS A 81 -30.98 7.81 18.60
CA CYS A 81 -29.90 7.67 17.63
C CYS A 81 -29.11 8.98 17.42
N VAL A 82 -29.76 10.14 17.51
CA VAL A 82 -29.13 11.46 17.43
C VAL A 82 -28.25 11.70 18.65
N GLU A 83 -28.78 11.44 19.85
CA GLU A 83 -28.06 11.63 21.12
C GLU A 83 -26.77 10.79 21.20
N LEU A 84 -26.80 9.59 20.65
CA LEU A 84 -25.68 8.66 20.68
C LEU A 84 -24.66 8.92 19.55
N CYS A 85 -25.03 9.63 18.50
CA CYS A 85 -24.16 9.82 17.34
C CYS A 85 -23.12 10.92 17.59
N ARG A 86 -21.90 10.51 17.97
CA ARG A 86 -20.77 11.43 18.15
C ARG A 86 -20.25 12.06 16.86
N PHE A 87 -20.62 11.50 15.71
CA PHE A 87 -20.16 11.93 14.39
C PHE A 87 -21.15 12.85 13.68
N GLY A 88 -22.29 13.17 14.31
CA GLY A 88 -23.32 14.02 13.69
C GLY A 88 -23.95 13.44 12.43
N ALA A 89 -23.88 12.12 12.25
CA ALA A 89 -24.32 11.45 11.03
C ALA A 89 -25.84 11.29 10.91
N VAL A 90 -26.62 11.54 11.96
CA VAL A 90 -28.08 11.39 11.91
C VAL A 90 -28.73 12.73 11.55
N ARG A 91 -29.41 12.80 10.41
CA ARG A 91 -30.16 13.97 9.94
C ARG A 91 -31.61 13.90 10.40
N VAL A 92 -32.19 15.07 10.71
CA VAL A 92 -33.57 15.22 11.17
C VAL A 92 -34.28 16.18 10.23
N GLU A 93 -35.27 15.69 9.47
CA GLU A 93 -36.03 16.46 8.50
C GLU A 93 -37.51 16.15 8.65
N GLY A 94 -38.34 17.15 8.97
CA GLY A 94 -39.79 16.99 9.09
C GLY A 94 -40.24 15.94 10.11
N GLY A 95 -39.46 15.69 11.16
CA GLY A 95 -39.73 14.63 12.16
C GLY A 95 -39.27 13.22 11.76
N SER A 96 -38.71 13.05 10.55
CA SER A 96 -38.08 11.81 10.11
C SER A 96 -36.58 11.83 10.38
N TYR A 97 -36.02 10.66 10.72
CA TYR A 97 -34.60 10.45 10.93
C TYR A 97 -33.99 9.70 9.74
N SER A 98 -32.81 10.13 9.29
CA SER A 98 -32.01 9.44 8.28
C SER A 98 -30.54 9.47 8.67
N VAL A 99 -29.72 8.60 8.07
CA VAL A 99 -28.28 8.58 8.31
C VAL A 99 -27.57 9.09 7.07
N ASP A 100 -26.73 10.10 7.25
CA ASP A 100 -25.72 10.50 6.29
C ASP A 100 -24.61 9.45 6.27
N SER A 101 -24.58 8.67 5.19
CA SER A 101 -23.60 7.59 5.02
C SER A 101 -22.15 8.08 4.95
N LEU A 102 -21.90 9.32 4.53
CA LEU A 102 -20.55 9.87 4.46
C LEU A 102 -20.02 10.26 5.84
N ALA A 103 -20.88 10.79 6.71
CA ALA A 103 -20.52 11.16 8.08
C ALA A 103 -20.56 9.98 9.07
N CYS A 104 -21.21 8.86 8.71
CA CYS A 104 -21.38 7.73 9.61
C CYS A 104 -20.09 6.91 9.74
N GLU A 105 -19.38 6.95 10.87
CA GLU A 105 -18.19 6.11 11.09
C GLU A 105 -18.48 4.62 11.37
N GLY A 106 -19.74 4.18 11.26
CA GLY A 106 -20.06 2.76 11.42
C GLY A 106 -19.79 2.19 12.82
N CYS A 107 -19.88 3.00 13.89
CA CYS A 107 -19.61 2.51 15.26
C CYS A 107 -20.70 1.58 15.83
N GLY A 108 -21.89 1.54 15.21
CA GLY A 108 -23.00 0.65 15.60
C GLY A 108 -23.74 1.03 16.89
N LEU A 109 -23.40 2.16 17.54
CA LEU A 109 -24.01 2.53 18.82
C LEU A 109 -25.52 2.80 18.70
N CYS A 110 -25.94 3.52 17.65
CA CYS A 110 -27.35 3.78 17.37
C CYS A 110 -28.14 2.50 17.09
N VAL A 111 -27.53 1.53 16.40
CA VAL A 111 -28.11 0.23 16.09
C VAL A 111 -28.40 -0.53 17.38
N ARG A 112 -27.40 -0.65 18.25
CA ARG A 112 -27.50 -1.40 19.51
C ARG A 112 -28.56 -0.84 20.47
N PHE A 113 -28.74 0.48 20.49
CA PHE A 113 -29.60 1.15 21.46
C PHE A 113 -30.90 1.70 20.87
N CYS A 114 -31.25 1.33 19.63
CA CYS A 114 -32.55 1.69 19.07
C CYS A 114 -33.66 0.87 19.76
N PRO A 115 -34.56 1.50 20.54
CA PRO A 115 -35.61 0.77 21.25
C PRO A 115 -36.63 0.12 20.29
N ALA A 116 -36.79 0.67 19.08
CA ALA A 116 -37.69 0.15 18.07
C ALA A 116 -37.04 -0.92 17.16
N GLY A 117 -35.73 -1.20 17.29
CA GLY A 117 -35.02 -2.09 16.37
C GLY A 117 -35.09 -1.63 14.89
N ALA A 118 -35.23 -0.32 14.67
CA ALA A 118 -35.51 0.26 13.37
C ALA A 118 -34.26 0.55 12.52
N ILE A 119 -33.07 0.26 13.03
CA ILE A 119 -31.81 0.64 12.38
C ILE A 119 -31.10 -0.63 11.90
N ASP A 120 -30.97 -0.76 10.59
CA ASP A 120 -30.17 -1.79 9.94
C ASP A 120 -28.69 -1.42 9.95
N PHE A 121 -27.86 -2.45 9.84
CA PHE A 121 -26.40 -2.30 9.87
C PHE A 121 -25.73 -3.16 8.80
N PRO A 122 -26.08 -2.97 7.51
CA PRO A 122 -25.52 -3.74 6.41
C PRO A 122 -24.01 -3.55 6.31
N VAL A 123 -23.32 -4.58 5.82
CA VAL A 123 -21.91 -4.48 5.42
C VAL A 123 -21.80 -3.56 4.21
N CYS A 124 -20.76 -2.74 4.16
CA CYS A 124 -20.56 -1.83 3.03
C CYS A 124 -19.82 -2.51 1.89
N ASP A 125 -20.18 -2.16 0.66
CA ASP A 125 -19.33 -2.38 -0.49
C ASP A 125 -18.32 -1.24 -0.59
N CYS A 126 -17.07 -1.53 -0.23
CA CYS A 126 -16.01 -0.54 -0.11
C CYS A 126 -15.08 -0.51 -1.33
N GLY A 127 -15.30 -1.37 -2.33
CA GLY A 127 -14.48 -1.41 -3.52
C GLY A 127 -14.36 -2.82 -4.07
N GLU A 128 -13.26 -3.06 -4.77
CA GLU A 128 -12.98 -4.32 -5.44
C GLU A 128 -11.51 -4.66 -5.38
N TRP A 129 -11.21 -5.94 -5.51
CA TRP A 129 -9.86 -6.43 -5.71
C TRP A 129 -9.85 -7.47 -6.83
N MET A 130 -8.72 -7.54 -7.52
CA MET A 130 -8.55 -8.36 -8.71
C MET A 130 -7.27 -9.16 -8.63
N VAL A 131 -7.30 -10.34 -9.24
CA VAL A 131 -6.10 -11.08 -9.62
C VAL A 131 -5.89 -10.89 -11.11
N SER A 132 -4.70 -10.51 -11.51
CA SER A 132 -4.34 -10.24 -12.90
C SER A 132 -3.05 -10.94 -13.29
N ARG A 133 -2.91 -11.24 -14.58
CA ARG A 133 -1.65 -11.68 -15.17
C ARG A 133 -0.94 -10.46 -15.76
N THR A 134 0.37 -10.41 -15.58
CA THR A 134 1.23 -9.45 -16.24
C THR A 134 2.42 -10.17 -16.85
N ARG A 135 3.19 -9.45 -17.66
CA ARG A 135 4.47 -9.95 -18.18
C ARG A 135 5.55 -10.18 -17.11
N ALA A 136 5.38 -9.66 -15.89
CA ALA A 136 6.33 -9.82 -14.77
C ALA A 136 5.89 -10.86 -13.72
N GLY A 137 4.68 -11.40 -13.84
CA GLY A 137 4.10 -12.34 -12.88
C GLY A 137 2.61 -12.10 -12.62
N LYS A 138 2.05 -12.83 -11.67
CA LYS A 138 0.68 -12.58 -11.19
C LYS A 138 0.68 -11.32 -10.32
N MET A 139 -0.38 -10.54 -10.39
CA MET A 139 -0.55 -9.31 -9.61
C MET A 139 -1.91 -9.33 -8.92
N VAL A 140 -1.92 -9.11 -7.62
CA VAL A 140 -3.11 -8.79 -6.86
C VAL A 140 -3.15 -7.29 -6.66
N HIS A 141 -4.26 -6.65 -7.02
CA HIS A 141 -4.43 -5.20 -6.89
C HIS A 141 -5.87 -4.90 -6.52
N ALA A 142 -6.11 -3.70 -6.00
CA ALA A 142 -7.44 -3.32 -5.54
C ALA A 142 -7.71 -1.83 -5.73
N ARG A 143 -8.99 -1.49 -5.69
CA ARG A 143 -9.48 -0.11 -5.81
C ARG A 143 -10.61 0.10 -4.82
N LEU A 144 -10.53 1.19 -4.07
CA LEU A 144 -11.61 1.61 -3.19
C LEU A 144 -12.69 2.38 -3.97
N THR A 145 -13.93 2.22 -3.53
CA THR A 145 -15.02 3.11 -3.95
C THR A 145 -14.76 4.51 -3.36
N PRO A 146 -15.03 5.61 -4.09
CA PRO A 146 -14.86 6.97 -3.56
C PRO A 146 -15.56 7.15 -2.21
N GLY A 147 -14.82 7.67 -1.22
CA GLY A 147 -15.32 7.88 0.15
C GLY A 147 -15.35 6.64 1.05
N ALA A 148 -14.83 5.50 0.58
CA ALA A 148 -14.64 4.32 1.43
C ALA A 148 -13.44 4.48 2.38
N GLU A 149 -13.53 3.88 3.56
CA GLU A 149 -12.48 3.93 4.59
C GLU A 149 -11.28 3.04 4.22
N ASN A 150 -10.06 3.59 4.27
CA ASN A 150 -8.82 2.84 4.11
C ASN A 150 -8.13 2.54 5.46
N SER A 151 -8.73 1.69 6.29
CA SER A 151 -8.13 1.24 7.56
C SER A 151 -6.98 0.23 7.39
N GLY A 152 -6.44 0.07 6.17
CA GLY A 152 -5.44 -0.95 5.85
C GLY A 152 -6.01 -2.38 5.71
N ARG A 153 -7.33 -2.56 5.83
CA ARG A 153 -8.00 -3.87 5.64
C ARG A 153 -7.88 -4.36 4.20
N LEU A 154 -8.10 -3.49 3.22
CA LEU A 154 -7.97 -3.85 1.81
C LEU A 154 -6.51 -4.17 1.45
N VAL A 155 -5.58 -3.35 1.92
CA VAL A 155 -4.13 -3.60 1.80
C VAL A 155 -3.74 -4.96 2.39
N SER A 156 -4.27 -5.29 3.57
CA SER A 156 -4.05 -6.59 4.20
C SER A 156 -4.62 -7.76 3.39
N LEU A 157 -5.80 -7.57 2.79
CA LEU A 157 -6.41 -8.56 1.91
C LEU A 157 -5.55 -8.79 0.66
N VAL A 158 -5.19 -7.73 -0.06
CA VAL A 158 -4.36 -7.79 -1.27
C VAL A 158 -3.05 -8.53 -1.01
N ARG A 159 -2.33 -8.15 0.06
CA ARG A 159 -1.07 -8.83 0.42
C ARG A 159 -1.28 -10.31 0.77
N LYS A 160 -2.31 -10.63 1.56
CA LYS A 160 -2.59 -12.03 1.95
C LYS A 160 -2.93 -12.89 0.75
N GLU A 161 -3.74 -12.40 -0.18
CA GLU A 161 -4.06 -13.13 -1.41
C GLU A 161 -2.83 -13.28 -2.31
N ALA A 162 -1.98 -12.25 -2.43
CA ALA A 162 -0.72 -12.36 -3.17
C ALA A 162 0.20 -13.43 -2.56
N ARG A 163 0.33 -13.47 -1.23
CA ARG A 163 1.09 -14.50 -0.52
C ARG A 163 0.50 -15.90 -0.75
N LYS A 164 -0.81 -16.05 -0.64
CA LYS A 164 -1.50 -17.33 -0.87
C LYS A 164 -1.30 -17.84 -2.30
N ILE A 165 -1.35 -16.96 -3.29
CA ILE A 165 -1.04 -17.31 -4.68
C ILE A 165 0.42 -17.74 -4.80
N ALA A 166 1.36 -17.02 -4.20
CA ALA A 166 2.77 -17.36 -4.22
C ALA A 166 3.05 -18.73 -3.57
N GLU A 167 2.44 -19.01 -2.41
CA GLU A 167 2.53 -20.30 -1.72
C GLU A 167 1.93 -21.44 -2.56
N GLY A 168 0.77 -21.21 -3.20
CA GLY A 168 0.11 -22.19 -4.05
C GLY A 168 0.86 -22.50 -5.35
N ASP A 169 1.51 -21.50 -5.94
CA ASP A 169 2.30 -21.64 -7.17
C ASP A 169 3.76 -22.07 -6.90
N GLY A 170 4.20 -22.12 -5.63
CA GLY A 170 5.60 -22.32 -5.27
C GLY A 170 6.52 -21.16 -5.68
N THR A 171 5.98 -19.95 -5.82
CA THR A 171 6.76 -18.74 -6.15
C THR A 171 7.45 -18.21 -4.89
N PRO A 172 8.79 -18.07 -4.86
CA PRO A 172 9.52 -17.79 -3.63
C PRO A 172 9.42 -16.32 -3.17
N LEU A 173 8.95 -15.42 -4.04
CA LEU A 173 9.00 -13.98 -3.82
C LEU A 173 7.64 -13.31 -4.04
N VAL A 174 7.26 -12.50 -3.07
CA VAL A 174 6.17 -11.52 -3.17
C VAL A 174 6.76 -10.12 -3.11
N LEU A 175 6.43 -9.28 -4.09
CA LEU A 175 6.76 -7.86 -4.12
C LEU A 175 5.51 -7.05 -3.79
N VAL A 176 5.60 -6.21 -2.78
CA VAL A 176 4.49 -5.35 -2.34
C VAL A 176 4.81 -3.91 -2.71
N ASP A 177 3.97 -3.30 -3.54
CA ASP A 177 3.98 -1.85 -3.78
C ASP A 177 3.14 -1.19 -2.69
N GLY A 178 3.78 -0.69 -1.63
CA GLY A 178 3.07 -0.13 -0.48
C GLY A 178 2.64 1.32 -0.71
N PRO A 179 1.64 1.81 0.05
CA PRO A 179 1.19 3.19 -0.02
C PRO A 179 2.23 4.17 0.56
N PRO A 180 2.13 5.47 0.28
CA PRO A 180 2.96 6.48 0.93
C PRO A 180 2.51 6.74 2.39
N GLY A 181 3.43 7.28 3.20
CA GLY A 181 3.14 7.80 4.53
C GLY A 181 3.55 6.85 5.66
N ILE A 182 2.80 6.92 6.77
CA ILE A 182 3.07 6.16 8.01
C ILE A 182 1.78 5.64 8.67
N GLY A 183 0.65 5.69 7.96
CA GLY A 183 -0.66 5.31 8.49
C GLY A 183 -0.91 3.79 8.49
N CYS A 184 -2.13 3.41 8.88
CA CYS A 184 -2.59 2.02 8.87
C CYS A 184 -2.35 1.29 7.52
N PRO A 185 -2.51 1.93 6.34
CA PRO A 185 -2.18 1.29 5.06
C PRO A 185 -0.70 0.87 4.94
N VAL A 186 0.23 1.69 5.42
CA VAL A 186 1.68 1.37 5.39
C VAL A 186 2.01 0.26 6.38
N ILE A 187 1.47 0.32 7.59
CA ILE A 187 1.61 -0.75 8.59
C ILE A 187 1.09 -2.07 8.00
N ALA A 188 -0.10 -2.02 7.40
CA ALA A 188 -0.67 -3.16 6.72
C ALA A 188 0.30 -3.68 5.65
N SER A 189 0.79 -2.88 4.71
CA SER A 189 1.64 -3.34 3.61
C SER A 189 2.96 -3.98 4.05
N VAL A 190 3.56 -3.52 5.16
CA VAL A 190 4.83 -4.08 5.68
C VAL A 190 4.64 -5.23 6.67
N THR A 191 3.44 -5.45 7.20
CA THR A 191 3.21 -6.49 8.22
C THR A 191 3.50 -7.89 7.66
N GLY A 192 4.54 -8.53 8.19
CA GLY A 192 5.00 -9.85 7.74
C GLY A 192 6.09 -9.82 6.66
N ALA A 193 6.49 -8.62 6.21
CA ALA A 193 7.57 -8.46 5.24
C ALA A 193 8.90 -8.97 5.80
N SER A 194 9.68 -9.64 4.94
CA SER A 194 11.05 -10.06 5.22
C SER A 194 12.05 -8.91 5.08
N LEU A 195 11.72 -7.90 4.26
CA LEU A 195 12.50 -6.69 4.07
C LEU A 195 11.56 -5.54 3.65
N ALA A 196 11.75 -4.35 4.21
CA ALA A 196 11.17 -3.12 3.70
C ALA A 196 12.22 -2.34 2.89
N VAL A 197 11.87 -1.94 1.67
CA VAL A 197 12.68 -1.05 0.83
C VAL A 197 12.05 0.33 0.86
N ILE A 198 12.74 1.30 1.46
CA ILE A 198 12.24 2.67 1.61
C ILE A 198 12.83 3.52 0.48
N VAL A 199 11.96 4.01 -0.40
CA VAL A 199 12.32 4.91 -1.50
C VAL A 199 12.03 6.34 -1.11
N THR A 200 13.06 7.17 -1.04
CA THR A 200 12.95 8.60 -0.70
C THR A 200 13.62 9.47 -1.76
N GLU A 201 13.42 10.79 -1.66
CA GLU A 201 14.05 11.80 -2.52
C GLU A 201 14.81 12.81 -1.64
N PRO A 202 15.84 13.49 -2.15
CA PRO A 202 16.70 14.37 -1.35
C PRO A 202 16.07 15.74 -1.09
N THR A 203 14.89 15.75 -0.48
CA THR A 203 14.24 16.95 0.04
C THR A 203 14.24 16.91 1.57
N MET A 204 14.21 18.07 2.24
CA MET A 204 14.12 18.11 3.71
C MET A 204 12.88 17.39 4.24
N SER A 205 11.76 17.48 3.51
CA SER A 205 10.57 16.66 3.79
C SER A 205 10.88 15.16 3.65
N GLY A 206 11.53 14.73 2.57
CA GLY A 206 11.93 13.34 2.34
C GLY A 206 12.84 12.78 3.44
N ALA A 207 13.72 13.60 4.01
CA ALA A 207 14.55 13.23 5.16
C ALA A 207 13.72 13.01 6.44
N HIS A 208 12.84 13.95 6.80
CA HIS A 208 11.95 13.80 7.96
C HIS A 208 10.92 12.67 7.80
N ASP A 209 10.42 12.49 6.58
CA ASP A 209 9.52 11.40 6.21
C ASP A 209 10.22 10.05 6.37
N LEU A 210 11.47 9.95 5.90
CA LEU A 210 12.30 8.76 6.10
C LEU A 210 12.49 8.43 7.57
N GLU A 211 12.84 9.40 8.42
CA GLU A 211 13.00 9.18 9.87
C GLU A 211 11.76 8.57 10.51
N ARG A 212 10.57 9.05 10.11
CA ARG A 212 9.29 8.51 10.60
C ARG A 212 9.04 7.08 10.12
N VAL A 213 9.36 6.78 8.87
CA VAL A 213 9.23 5.43 8.30
C VAL A 213 10.25 4.46 8.93
N LEU A 214 11.48 4.90 9.19
CA LEU A 214 12.50 4.13 9.90
C LEU A 214 12.08 3.83 11.34
N SER A 215 11.50 4.81 12.04
CA SER A 215 10.95 4.60 13.38
C SER A 215 9.80 3.59 13.37
N LEU A 216 8.87 3.70 12.41
CA LEU A 216 7.76 2.77 12.25
C LEU A 216 8.24 1.33 12.01
N THR A 217 9.12 1.14 11.02
CA THR A 217 9.65 -0.18 10.67
C THR A 217 10.52 -0.77 11.77
N GLY A 218 11.31 0.06 12.45
CA GLY A 218 12.06 -0.32 13.64
C GLY A 218 11.18 -0.78 14.80
N HIS A 219 10.03 -0.11 15.03
CA HIS A 219 9.05 -0.53 16.04
C HIS A 219 8.51 -1.95 15.78
N PHE A 220 8.32 -2.33 14.51
CA PHE A 220 7.87 -3.67 14.12
C PHE A 220 9.02 -4.66 13.90
N GLY A 221 10.28 -4.27 14.11
CA GLY A 221 11.44 -5.14 13.93
C GLY A 221 11.67 -5.59 12.49
N ILE A 222 11.23 -4.81 11.51
CA ILE A 222 11.35 -5.13 10.09
C ILE A 222 12.70 -4.62 9.57
N PRO A 223 13.56 -5.48 8.98
CA PRO A 223 14.79 -5.03 8.34
C PRO A 223 14.50 -4.03 7.22
N CYS A 224 15.34 -2.99 7.10
CA CYS A 224 15.14 -1.92 6.13
C CYS A 224 16.35 -1.74 5.21
N ALA A 225 16.04 -1.51 3.93
CA ALA A 225 16.97 -1.03 2.93
C ALA A 225 16.50 0.34 2.42
N VAL A 226 17.39 1.32 2.28
CA VAL A 226 17.04 2.69 1.87
C VAL A 226 17.61 2.98 0.49
N CYS A 227 16.78 3.50 -0.41
CA CYS A 227 17.20 3.97 -1.72
C CYS A 227 16.88 5.46 -1.87
N VAL A 228 17.87 6.25 -2.30
CA VAL A 228 17.68 7.67 -2.60
C VAL A 228 17.46 7.84 -4.10
N ASN A 229 16.22 8.09 -4.48
CA ASN A 229 15.84 8.41 -5.85
C ASN A 229 16.08 9.90 -6.13
N LYS A 230 16.53 10.21 -7.35
CA LYS A 230 16.91 11.57 -7.79
C LYS A 230 17.98 12.20 -6.88
N TRP A 231 18.92 11.39 -6.41
CA TRP A 231 19.91 11.79 -5.39
C TRP A 231 20.74 13.03 -5.77
N ASP A 232 20.96 13.20 -7.06
CA ASP A 232 21.73 14.27 -7.70
C ASP A 232 21.03 15.64 -7.66
N ILE A 233 19.73 15.69 -7.33
CA ILE A 233 19.01 16.96 -7.13
C ILE A 233 19.59 17.75 -5.94
N ASN A 234 19.94 17.04 -4.86
CA ASN A 234 20.55 17.66 -3.69
C ASN A 234 21.49 16.66 -2.98
N PRO A 235 22.79 16.68 -3.31
CA PRO A 235 23.77 15.77 -2.72
C PRO A 235 23.94 15.93 -1.21
N GLU A 236 23.76 17.14 -0.67
CA GLU A 236 23.89 17.41 0.77
C GLU A 236 22.77 16.72 1.56
N VAL A 237 21.52 16.85 1.09
CA VAL A 237 20.38 16.18 1.70
C VAL A 237 20.43 14.66 1.49
N THR A 238 20.97 14.20 0.35
CA THR A 238 21.26 12.77 0.14
C THR A 238 22.17 12.21 1.23
N ALA A 239 23.28 12.91 1.53
CA ALA A 239 24.20 12.48 2.58
C ALA A 239 23.53 12.45 3.97
N LEU A 240 22.65 13.43 4.27
CA LEU A 240 21.86 13.44 5.50
C LEU A 240 20.93 12.23 5.60
N ILE A 241 20.24 11.90 4.51
CA ILE A 241 19.33 10.74 4.42
C ILE A 241 20.08 9.43 4.68
N GLU A 242 21.25 9.26 4.08
CA GLU A 242 22.07 8.06 4.23
C GLU A 242 22.61 7.94 5.66
N ALA A 243 23.09 9.03 6.25
CA ALA A 243 23.51 9.06 7.65
C ALA A 243 22.37 8.71 8.61
N SER A 244 21.14 9.19 8.34
CA SER A 244 19.95 8.85 9.12
C SER A 244 19.59 7.36 9.00
N ALA A 245 19.68 6.80 7.79
CA ALA A 245 19.48 5.37 7.55
C ALA A 245 20.47 4.52 8.35
N GLU A 246 21.77 4.83 8.28
CA GLU A 246 22.81 4.12 9.04
C GLU A 246 22.58 4.20 10.55
N LYS A 247 22.27 5.39 11.07
CA LYS A 247 21.98 5.60 12.49
C LYS A 247 20.82 4.76 13.01
N SER A 248 19.82 4.50 12.16
CA SER A 248 18.66 3.66 12.49
C SER A 248 18.91 2.15 12.35
N GLY A 249 20.08 1.74 11.84
CA GLY A 249 20.41 0.36 11.54
C GLY A 249 19.88 -0.16 10.20
N ALA A 250 19.33 0.73 9.35
CA ALA A 250 18.96 0.41 7.97
C ALA A 250 20.20 0.38 7.06
N ARG A 251 20.13 -0.38 5.97
CA ARG A 251 21.23 -0.48 4.99
C ARG A 251 20.95 0.38 3.76
N ALA A 252 21.96 1.08 3.26
CA ALA A 252 21.85 1.76 1.97
C ALA A 252 21.78 0.73 0.84
N ALA A 253 20.68 0.72 0.08
CA ALA A 253 20.48 -0.11 -1.10
C ALA A 253 21.09 0.52 -2.36
N GLY A 254 21.22 1.84 -2.39
CA GLY A 254 21.84 2.57 -3.49
C GLY A 254 21.14 3.89 -3.80
N ARG A 255 21.50 4.46 -4.94
CA ARG A 255 21.02 5.75 -5.42
C ARG A 255 20.60 5.61 -6.88
N VAL A 256 19.61 6.40 -7.30
CA VAL A 256 19.19 6.49 -8.71
C VAL A 256 19.19 7.95 -9.13
N GLY A 257 19.92 8.29 -10.19
CA GLY A 257 19.99 9.67 -10.69
C GLY A 257 18.65 10.14 -11.29
N TYR A 258 18.43 11.46 -11.33
CA TYR A 258 17.30 12.02 -12.03
C TYR A 258 17.42 11.75 -13.53
N ASP A 259 16.48 10.97 -14.07
CA ASP A 259 16.44 10.63 -15.49
C ASP A 259 15.02 10.82 -16.05
N PRO A 260 14.81 11.76 -17.00
CA PRO A 260 13.54 11.91 -17.71
C PRO A 260 13.10 10.64 -18.47
N GLY A 261 14.02 9.71 -18.71
CA GLY A 261 13.75 8.38 -19.26
C GLY A 261 12.79 7.55 -18.41
N VAL A 262 12.75 7.76 -17.09
CA VAL A 262 11.78 7.12 -16.19
C VAL A 262 10.34 7.49 -16.60
N THR A 263 10.09 8.77 -16.86
CA THR A 263 8.77 9.24 -17.32
C THR A 263 8.44 8.71 -18.72
N ARG A 264 9.41 8.67 -19.63
CA ARG A 264 9.21 8.12 -20.99
C ARG A 264 8.88 6.62 -20.95
N ALA A 265 9.51 5.85 -20.06
CA ALA A 265 9.20 4.45 -19.86
C ALA A 265 7.74 4.26 -19.42
N MET A 266 7.30 5.04 -18.42
CA MET A 266 5.92 5.02 -17.93
C MET A 266 4.90 5.36 -19.01
N VAL A 267 5.12 6.44 -19.77
CA VAL A 267 4.25 6.84 -20.90
C VAL A 267 4.17 5.73 -21.96
N SER A 268 5.21 4.92 -22.10
CA SER A 268 5.27 3.80 -23.04
C SER A 268 4.75 2.48 -22.45
N ALA A 269 4.13 2.49 -21.26
CA ALA A 269 3.71 1.30 -20.51
C ALA A 269 4.83 0.26 -20.32
N LYS A 270 6.06 0.75 -20.07
CA LYS A 270 7.25 -0.06 -19.81
C LYS A 270 7.82 0.27 -18.44
N THR A 271 8.47 -0.70 -17.82
CA THR A 271 9.29 -0.43 -16.62
C THR A 271 10.59 0.24 -17.02
N VAL A 272 11.25 0.90 -16.06
CA VAL A 272 12.50 1.63 -16.32
C VAL A 272 13.58 0.68 -16.86
N VAL A 273 13.64 -0.53 -16.31
CA VAL A 273 14.63 -1.56 -16.67
C VAL A 273 14.45 -2.19 -18.05
N GLU A 274 13.34 -1.89 -18.73
CA GLU A 274 13.08 -2.32 -20.12
C GLU A 274 13.41 -1.24 -21.14
N THR A 275 14.02 -0.15 -20.69
CA THR A 275 14.45 0.96 -21.53
C THR A 275 15.95 1.18 -21.38
N ASP A 276 16.54 1.83 -22.38
CA ASP A 276 17.98 2.14 -22.41
C ASP A 276 18.33 3.43 -21.65
N CYS A 277 17.53 3.81 -20.65
CA CYS A 277 17.79 5.01 -19.85
C CYS A 277 18.84 4.75 -18.76
N ALA A 278 19.52 5.80 -18.29
CA ALA A 278 20.60 5.67 -17.32
C ALA A 278 20.08 5.10 -15.99
N ALA A 279 18.87 5.49 -15.57
CA ALA A 279 18.23 4.97 -14.37
C ALA A 279 17.98 3.45 -14.40
N SER A 280 17.95 2.82 -15.58
CA SER A 280 17.81 1.37 -15.73
C SER A 280 18.96 0.61 -15.05
N ALA A 281 20.20 1.08 -15.25
CA ALA A 281 21.39 0.49 -14.65
C ALA A 281 21.41 0.71 -13.14
N ASP A 282 21.07 1.92 -12.68
CA ASP A 282 21.01 2.25 -11.25
C ASP A 282 19.98 1.39 -10.52
N ILE A 283 18.75 1.26 -11.05
CA ILE A 283 17.70 0.42 -10.46
C ILE A 283 18.12 -1.05 -10.45
N SER A 284 18.79 -1.52 -11.49
CA SER A 284 19.33 -2.89 -11.54
C SER A 284 20.40 -3.13 -10.47
N ALA A 285 21.23 -2.13 -10.18
CA ALA A 285 22.20 -2.19 -9.09
C ALA A 285 21.52 -2.19 -7.71
N VAL A 286 20.50 -1.33 -7.52
CA VAL A 286 19.69 -1.29 -6.30
C VAL A 286 19.00 -2.64 -6.08
N TRP A 287 18.45 -3.28 -7.12
CA TRP A 287 17.82 -4.60 -7.00
C TRP A 287 18.81 -5.67 -6.49
N LYS A 288 20.04 -5.70 -7.03
CA LYS A 288 21.10 -6.60 -6.57
C LYS A 288 21.47 -6.37 -5.10
N ALA A 289 21.54 -5.10 -4.68
CA ALA A 289 21.79 -4.73 -3.29
C ALA A 289 20.64 -5.15 -2.38
N VAL A 290 19.38 -4.92 -2.78
CA VAL A 290 18.18 -5.37 -2.07
C VAL A 290 18.17 -6.89 -1.90
N CYS A 291 18.50 -7.63 -2.96
CA CYS A 291 18.63 -9.08 -2.93
C CYS A 291 19.70 -9.50 -1.92
N THR A 292 20.86 -8.86 -1.93
CA THR A 292 21.96 -9.15 -1.00
C THR A 292 21.57 -8.83 0.45
N ILE A 293 20.94 -7.68 0.69
CA ILE A 293 20.53 -7.21 2.02
C ILE A 293 19.51 -8.16 2.64
N GLY A 294 18.51 -8.56 1.86
CA GLY A 294 17.46 -9.44 2.35
C GLY A 294 17.71 -10.93 2.11
N GLY A 295 18.86 -11.32 1.57
CA GLY A 295 19.24 -12.73 1.34
C GLY A 295 18.32 -13.44 0.33
N PHE A 296 18.07 -12.80 -0.80
CA PHE A 296 17.31 -13.33 -1.93
C PHE A 296 18.25 -13.82 -3.04
N ASP A 297 17.90 -14.93 -3.69
CA ASP A 297 18.52 -15.35 -4.94
C ASP A 297 17.87 -14.50 -6.06
N GLY A 298 18.59 -13.48 -6.53
CA GLY A 298 18.10 -12.47 -7.48
C GLY A 298 18.28 -12.80 -8.95
#